data_AF-A0A4V2XXA5-F1
#
_entry.id   AF-A0A4V2XXA5-F1
#
_cell.length_a   1.000
_cell.length_b   1.000
_cell.length_c   1.000
_cell.angle_alpha   90.00
_cell.angle_beta   90.00
_cell.angle_gamma   90.00
#
_symmetry.space_group_name_H-M   'P 1'
#
loop_
_entity.id
_entity.type
_entity.pdbx_description
1 polymer ?
#
loop_
_entity_poly.entity_id
_entity_poly.type
_entity_poly.pdbx_seq_one_letter_code
_entity_poly.pdbx_strand_id
1 'polypeptide(L)' 'MKAEVTNVHKDDGRELTERLRERLAAPGPAAAAPPALPAADGIIEQIRRLGELHGDGILTDEEFAAKKAELLRRL' A
#
# COMPACT_ATOMS: atom_id res chain seq x y z
N MET A 1 -43.85 16.44 13.04
CA MET A 1 -43.02 17.18 14.01
C MET A 1 -41.80 17.68 13.23
N LYS A 2 -41.67 19.01 13.05
CA LYS A 2 -40.58 19.63 12.29
C LYS A 2 -39.40 19.82 13.25
N ALA A 3 -38.22 19.28 12.94
CA ALA A 3 -37.01 19.58 13.69
C ALA A 3 -36.40 20.87 13.14
N GLU A 4 -36.46 21.94 13.94
CA GLU A 4 -35.75 23.19 13.73
C GLU A 4 -34.25 22.95 13.92
N VAL A 5 -33.44 23.18 12.88
CA VAL A 5 -31.99 23.22 13.01
C VAL A 5 -31.63 24.63 13.48
N THR A 6 -31.55 24.77 14.79
CA THR A 6 -31.17 26.00 15.49
C THR A 6 -29.71 26.35 15.21
N ASN A 7 -29.52 27.47 14.53
CA ASN A 7 -28.43 28.44 14.73
C ASN A 7 -26.99 27.89 14.78
N VAL A 8 -26.37 27.71 13.61
CA VAL A 8 -24.91 27.57 13.50
C VAL A 8 -24.27 28.92 13.86
N HIS A 9 -23.50 28.97 14.95
CA HIS A 9 -22.81 30.19 15.38
C HIS A 9 -21.55 30.38 14.53
N LYS A 10 -21.26 31.63 14.17
CA LYS A 10 -20.13 32.00 13.29
C LYS A 10 -18.75 31.57 13.85
N ASP A 11 -18.67 31.32 15.16
CA ASP A 11 -17.49 30.77 15.85
C ASP A 11 -17.18 29.31 15.47
N ASP A 12 -18.20 28.51 15.15
CA ASP A 12 -18.05 27.10 14.76
C ASP A 12 -17.22 26.98 13.46
N GLY A 13 -17.36 27.96 12.56
CA GLY A 13 -16.60 28.01 11.32
C GLY A 13 -15.11 28.29 11.54
N ARG A 14 -14.75 29.03 12.59
CA ARG A 14 -13.36 29.40 12.87
C ARG A 14 -12.58 28.20 13.40
N GLU A 15 -13.16 27.46 14.34
CA GLU A 15 -12.55 26.24 14.88
C GLU A 15 -12.38 25.18 13.77
N LEU A 16 -13.39 25.00 12.92
CA LEU A 16 -13.30 24.10 11.78
C LEU A 16 -12.17 24.50 10.81
N THR A 17 -12.00 25.81 10.59
CA THR A 17 -10.95 26.36 9.74
C THR A 17 -9.56 26.18 10.35
N GLU A 18 -9.41 26.36 11.66
CA GLU A 18 -8.14 26.12 12.37
C GLU A 18 -7.74 24.65 12.34
N ARG A 19 -8.70 23.73 12.56
CA ARG A 19 -8.44 22.28 12.50
C ARG A 19 -8.06 21.81 11.10
N LEU A 20 -8.62 22.39 10.04
CA LEU A 20 -8.18 22.11 8.67
C LEU A 20 -6.76 22.64 8.41
N ARG A 21 -6.44 23.84 8.92
CA ARG A 21 -5.11 24.44 8.76
C ARG A 21 -4.03 23.63 9.47
N GLU A 22 -4.27 23.17 10.69
CA GLU A 22 -3.33 22.27 11.39
C GLU A 22 -3.11 20.97 10.62
N ARG A 23 -4.18 20.38 10.06
CA ARG A 23 -4.07 19.13 9.29
C ARG A 23 -3.33 19.29 7.95
N LEU A 24 -3.31 20.49 7.39
CA LEU A 24 -2.55 20.84 6.18
C LEU A 24 -1.10 21.25 6.48
N ALA A 25 -0.85 21.80 7.67
CA ALA A 25 0.48 22.24 8.10
C ALA A 25 1.34 21.10 8.68
N ALA A 26 0.71 20.01 9.11
CA ALA A 26 1.44 18.79 9.43
C ALA A 26 2.01 18.19 8.12
N PRO A 27 3.32 17.86 8.05
CA PRO A 27 3.85 17.07 6.94
C PRO A 27 3.10 15.73 6.95
N GLY A 28 2.13 15.60 6.04
CA GLY A 28 1.40 14.37 5.87
C GLY A 28 2.38 13.23 5.60
N PRO A 29 2.08 12.01 6.05
CA PRO A 29 2.91 10.85 5.72
C PRO A 29 3.10 10.85 4.21
N ALA A 30 4.36 10.90 3.78
CA ALA A 30 4.74 10.84 2.38
C ALA A 30 3.93 9.71 1.73
N ALA A 31 3.10 10.07 0.74
CA ALA A 31 2.33 9.11 -0.02
C ALA A 31 3.31 8.04 -0.50
N ALA A 32 3.17 6.82 0.01
CA ALA A 32 3.99 5.70 -0.39
C ALA A 32 3.88 5.59 -1.91
N ALA A 33 5.01 5.74 -2.60
CA ALA A 33 5.08 5.58 -4.04
C ALA A 33 4.42 4.23 -4.40
N PRO A 34 3.64 4.16 -5.49
CA PRO A 34 3.03 2.90 -5.91
C PRO A 34 4.13 1.85 -6.04
N PRO A 35 3.89 0.60 -5.63
CA PRO A 35 4.89 -0.45 -5.78
C PRO A 35 5.24 -0.54 -7.26
N ALA A 36 6.49 -0.21 -7.59
CA ALA A 36 6.99 -0.40 -8.94
C ALA A 36 6.76 -1.86 -9.31
N LEU A 37 6.10 -2.10 -10.44
CA LEU A 37 6.06 -3.44 -11.03
C LEU A 37 7.50 -3.95 -11.08
N PRO A 38 7.79 -5.16 -10.57
CA PRO A 38 9.15 -5.66 -10.55
C PRO A 38 9.67 -5.64 -11.98
N ALA A 39 10.73 -4.86 -12.20
CA ALA A 39 11.47 -4.89 -13.45
C ALA A 39 11.96 -6.32 -13.72
N ALA A 40 12.41 -6.60 -14.94
CA ALA A 40 13.02 -7.89 -15.29
C ALA A 40 14.01 -8.39 -14.22
N ASP A 41 14.86 -7.48 -13.70
CA ASP A 41 15.78 -7.75 -12.60
C ASP A 41 15.09 -8.18 -11.30
N GLY A 42 13.95 -7.58 -10.96
CA GLY A 42 13.15 -7.94 -9.80
C GLY A 42 12.47 -9.31 -9.92
N ILE A 43 12.19 -9.78 -11.14
CA ILE A 43 11.69 -11.15 -11.37
C ILE A 43 12.81 -12.17 -11.17
N ILE A 44 14.02 -11.87 -11.66
CA ILE A 44 15.19 -12.74 -11.45
C ILE A 44 15.51 -12.89 -9.95
N GLU A 45 15.46 -11.79 -9.18
CA GLU A 45 15.66 -11.85 -7.72
C GLU A 45 14.57 -12.67 -7.01
N GLN A 46 13.31 -12.59 -7.46
CA GLN A 46 12.24 -13.44 -6.93
C GLN A 46 12.48 -14.93 -7.24
N ILE A 47 12.96 -15.26 -8.44
CA ILE A 47 13.31 -16.64 -8.81
C ILE A 47 14.47 -17.16 -7.94
N ARG A 48 15.45 -16.31 -7.63
CA ARG A 48 16.56 -16.66 -6.74
C ARG A 48 16.07 -16.98 -5.33
N ARG A 49 15.25 -16.09 -4.75
CA ARG A 49 14.63 -16.29 -3.42
C ARG A 49 13.79 -17.57 -3.37
N LEU A 50 13.07 -17.87 -4.47
CA LEU A 50 12.28 -19.09 -4.57
C LEU A 50 13.16 -20.36 -4.51
N GLY A 51 14.36 -20.32 -5.11
CA GLY A 51 15.34 -21.41 -5.04
C GLY A 51 15.90 -21.62 -3.63
N GLU A 52 16.13 -20.55 -2.88
CA GLU A 52 16.55 -20.65 -1.46
C GLU A 52 15.48 -21.35 -0.62
N LEU A 53 14.21 -20.95 -0.75
CA LEU A 53 13.11 -21.57 0.00
C LEU A 53 12.91 -23.06 -0.34
N HIS A 54 13.12 -23.45 -1.60
CA HIS A 54 13.10 -24.85 -2.00
C HIS A 54 14.29 -25.64 -1.44
N GLY A 55 15.49 -25.06 -1.47
CA GLY A 55 16.69 -25.65 -0.87
C GLY A 55 16.57 -25.84 0.65
N ASP A 56 15.87 -24.94 1.33
CA ASP A 56 15.55 -25.04 2.75
C ASP A 56 14.42 -26.06 3.05
N GLY A 57 13.81 -26.66 2.01
CA GLY A 57 12.71 -27.61 2.14
C GLY A 57 11.37 -26.98 2.57
N ILE A 58 11.26 -25.65 2.50
CA ILE A 58 10.02 -24.91 2.83
C ILE A 58 8.98 -25.10 1.72
N LEU A 59 9.44 -25.26 0.48
CA LEU A 59 8.62 -25.54 -0.68
C LEU A 59 8.85 -26.96 -1.17
N THR A 60 7.78 -27.61 -1.60
CA THR A 60 7.86 -28.85 -2.37
C THR A 60 8.36 -28.60 -3.79
N ASP A 61 8.82 -29.65 -4.48
CA ASP A 61 9.24 -29.56 -5.88
C ASP A 61 8.11 -29.06 -6.80
N GLU A 62 6.86 -29.48 -6.55
CA GLU A 62 5.69 -29.03 -7.31
C GLU A 62 5.41 -27.53 -7.12
N GLU A 63 5.44 -27.05 -5.88
CA GLU A 63 5.23 -25.62 -5.57
C GLU A 63 6.35 -24.75 -6.18
N PHE A 64 7.60 -25.21 -6.07
CA PHE A 64 8.75 -24.54 -6.67
C PHE A 64 8.59 -24.43 -8.19
N ALA A 65 8.28 -25.55 -8.87
CA ALA A 65 8.11 -25.57 -10.32
C ALA A 65 6.98 -24.67 -10.80
N ALA A 66 5.82 -24.72 -10.12
CA ALA A 66 4.67 -23.89 -10.45
C ALA A 66 4.98 -22.39 -10.33
N LYS A 67 5.59 -21.97 -9.22
CA LYS A 67 5.93 -20.56 -8.96
C LYS A 67 7.04 -20.06 -9.88
N LYS A 68 8.05 -20.88 -10.17
CA LYS A 68 9.12 -20.53 -11.12
C LYS A 68 8.55 -20.30 -12.52
N ALA A 69 7.65 -21.17 -12.99
CA ALA A 69 7.01 -21.02 -14.29
C ALA A 69 6.14 -19.75 -14.35
N GLU A 70 5.41 -19.45 -13.28
CA GLU A 70 4.61 -18.22 -13.15
C GLU A 70 5.48 -16.96 -13.27
N LEU A 71 6.62 -16.93 -12.57
CA LEU A 71 7.56 -15.82 -12.60
C LEU A 71 8.24 -15.66 -13.98
N LEU A 72 8.67 -16.77 -14.59
CA LEU A 72 9.30 -16.75 -15.92
C LEU A 72 8.37 -16.25 -17.02
N ARG A 73 7.05 -16.50 -16.92
CA ARG A 73 6.06 -15.99 -17.89
C ARG A 73 5.85 -14.48 -17.80
N ARG A 74 6.27 -13.85 -16.70
CA ARG A 74 6.13 -12.41 -16.46
C ARG A 74 7.37 -11.62 -16.90
N LEU A 75 8.46 -12.31 -17.25
CA LEU A 75 9.68 -11.74 -17.78
C LEU A 75 9.50 -11.38 -19.27
#